data_AF-A0A960F5K7-F1
#
_entry.id   AF-A0A960F5K7-F1
#
_cell.length_a   1.000
_cell.length_b   1.000
_cell.length_c   1.000
_cell.angle_alpha   90.00
_cell.angle_beta   90.00
_cell.angle_gamma   90.00
#
_symmetry.space_group_name_H-M   'P 1'
#
loop_
_entity.id
_entity.type
_entity.pdbx_description
1 polymer ?
#
loop_
_entity_poly.entity_id
_entity_poly.type
_entity_poly.pdbx_seq_one_letter_code
_entity_poly.pdbx_strand_id
1 'polypeptide(L)'
;PFEGTAATARIGVDFAQAQRVAAELADTTGVTGAVQVAVVVGVTSDLTIAGRISGGPLRHDVSAATLVFDLGPDAATVHGFSPLAPDEVVQAIENGSLTGGTSQADTAAVQSTATTVNQIVDHDMTVSIGGWNMDIHGLRTVSLVALAVFMGVLMWGDISLWIARRRGEAAYLEARFGADIHTVTDVPAGLGAEAVWLGSFESLAAMAENAEAEILHHRGSELDRYFVFDGPRVYAYLAERAATIDDAQNTATTAPAGGDHE
;
A
#
# COMPACT_ATOMS: atom_id res chain seq x y z
N PRO A 1 -18.49 -19.97 4.25
CA PRO A 1 -18.69 -21.23 5.02
C PRO A 1 -17.31 -21.73 5.46
N PHE A 2 -17.11 -21.99 6.75
CA PHE A 2 -15.85 -22.57 7.23
C PHE A 2 -15.85 -24.07 6.89
N GLU A 3 -14.94 -24.50 6.01
CA GLU A 3 -14.66 -25.90 5.74
C GLU A 3 -13.37 -26.26 6.47
N GLY A 4 -13.49 -26.82 7.67
CA GLY A 4 -12.34 -27.28 8.46
C GLY A 4 -12.69 -28.58 9.18
N THR A 5 -11.77 -29.53 9.17
CA THR A 5 -11.84 -30.74 10.00
C THR A 5 -11.71 -30.33 11.46
N ALA A 6 -12.69 -30.71 12.30
CA ALA A 6 -12.57 -30.52 13.74
C ALA A 6 -11.30 -31.23 14.25
N ALA A 7 -10.34 -30.46 14.77
CA ALA A 7 -9.12 -31.00 15.34
C ALA A 7 -9.27 -31.05 16.86
N THR A 8 -9.11 -32.23 17.45
CA THR A 8 -9.05 -32.39 18.91
C THR A 8 -7.59 -32.54 19.32
N ALA A 9 -7.06 -31.57 20.07
CA ALA A 9 -5.76 -31.68 20.72
C ALA A 9 -5.96 -32.16 22.17
N ARG A 10 -5.20 -33.18 22.59
CA ARG A 10 -5.16 -33.64 23.99
C ARG A 10 -3.81 -33.27 24.56
N ILE A 11 -3.80 -32.39 25.56
CA ILE A 11 -2.59 -32.04 26.30
C ILE A 11 -2.69 -32.70 27.68
N GLY A 12 -1.72 -33.54 28.01
CA GLY A 12 -1.61 -34.12 29.34
C GLY A 12 -0.96 -33.12 30.29
N VAL A 13 -1.57 -32.89 31.45
CA VAL A 13 -0.98 -32.09 32.53
C VAL A 13 -0.43 -33.05 33.59
N ASP A 14 0.87 -32.95 33.91
CA ASP A 14 1.48 -33.71 35.00
C ASP A 14 1.21 -33.01 36.34
N PHE A 15 0.10 -33.40 36.97
CA PHE A 15 -0.32 -32.85 38.26
C PHE A 15 0.70 -33.12 39.38
N ALA A 16 1.46 -34.22 39.31
CA ALA A 16 2.48 -34.53 40.31
C ALA A 16 3.70 -33.60 40.19
N GLN A 17 4.00 -33.13 38.98
CA GLN A 17 4.99 -32.07 38.77
C GLN A 17 4.47 -30.71 39.26
N ALA A 18 3.22 -30.36 38.96
CA ALA A 18 2.61 -29.10 39.43
C ALA A 18 2.55 -29.03 40.97
N GLN A 19 2.17 -30.12 41.64
CA GLN A 19 2.15 -30.22 43.11
C GLN A 19 3.56 -30.07 43.72
N ARG A 20 4.60 -30.63 43.09
CA ARG A 20 5.98 -30.47 43.57
C ARG A 20 6.47 -29.03 43.48
N VAL A 21 6.20 -28.35 42.36
CA VAL A 21 6.55 -26.93 42.18
C VAL A 21 5.80 -26.06 43.17
N ALA A 22 4.51 -26.34 43.40
CA ALA A 22 3.71 -25.64 44.40
C ALA A 22 4.26 -25.81 45.82
N ALA A 23 4.64 -27.04 46.20
CA ALA A 23 5.24 -27.32 47.49
C ALA A 23 6.59 -26.62 47.68
N GLU A 24 7.43 -26.59 46.64
CA GLU A 24 8.72 -25.88 46.65
C GLU A 24 8.55 -24.36 46.77
N LEU A 25 7.56 -23.78 46.09
CA LEU A 25 7.21 -22.37 46.22
C LEU A 25 6.68 -22.03 47.62
N ALA A 26 5.84 -22.89 48.21
CA ALA A 26 5.33 -22.69 49.56
C ALA A 26 6.46 -22.72 50.60
N ASP A 27 7.42 -23.64 50.46
CA ASP A 27 8.60 -23.74 51.32
C ASP A 27 9.50 -22.50 51.17
N THR A 28 9.73 -22.06 49.93
CA THR A 28 10.58 -20.89 49.62
C THR A 28 9.97 -19.57 50.09
N THR A 29 8.65 -19.42 50.02
CA THR A 29 7.94 -18.17 50.40
C THR A 29 7.62 -18.10 51.90
N GLY A 30 7.88 -19.17 52.67
CA GLY A 30 7.65 -19.22 54.11
C GLY A 30 6.17 -19.23 54.51
N VAL A 31 5.27 -19.49 53.56
CA VAL A 31 3.82 -19.59 53.81
C VAL A 31 3.55 -20.87 54.57
N THR A 32 3.61 -20.78 55.90
CA THR A 32 3.43 -21.89 56.83
C THR A 32 2.11 -21.71 57.58
N GLY A 33 1.04 -22.25 56.99
CA GLY A 33 -0.31 -22.26 57.57
C GLY A 33 -1.28 -22.97 56.62
N ALA A 34 -2.49 -23.28 57.08
CA ALA A 34 -3.57 -23.83 56.25
C ALA A 34 -4.13 -22.81 55.24
N VAL A 35 -3.30 -21.88 54.78
CA VAL A 35 -3.60 -21.04 53.63
C VAL A 35 -3.46 -21.94 52.43
N GLN A 36 -4.61 -22.31 51.85
CA GLN A 36 -4.67 -23.05 50.60
C GLN A 36 -3.88 -22.25 49.56
N VAL A 37 -2.70 -22.74 49.18
CA VAL A 37 -1.97 -22.20 48.05
C VAL A 37 -2.79 -22.61 46.82
N ALA A 38 -3.66 -21.71 46.37
CA ALA A 38 -4.41 -21.89 45.14
C ALA A 38 -3.42 -21.74 43.97
N VAL A 39 -2.99 -22.88 43.42
CA VAL A 39 -2.13 -22.89 42.23
C VAL A 39 -3.02 -22.82 41.00
N VAL A 40 -3.10 -21.64 40.40
CA VAL A 40 -3.82 -21.47 39.14
C VAL A 40 -2.92 -21.98 38.00
N VAL A 41 -3.20 -23.17 37.50
CA VAL A 41 -2.55 -23.70 36.29
C VAL A 41 -3.31 -23.22 35.07
N GLY A 42 -2.90 -22.07 34.53
CA GLY A 42 -3.41 -21.59 33.25
C GLY A 42 -2.85 -22.42 32.10
N VAL A 43 -3.69 -23.22 31.45
CA VAL A 43 -3.31 -23.89 30.20
C VAL A 43 -3.66 -22.97 29.04
N THR A 44 -2.68 -22.19 28.57
CA THR A 44 -2.80 -21.46 27.30
C THR A 44 -2.44 -22.41 26.17
N SER A 45 -3.41 -22.85 25.38
CA SER A 45 -3.10 -23.48 24.10
C SER A 45 -3.09 -22.42 23.02
N ASP A 46 -1.92 -22.21 22.42
CA ASP A 46 -1.80 -21.46 21.18
C ASP A 46 -2.27 -22.37 20.05
N LEU A 47 -3.52 -22.21 19.63
CA LEU A 47 -4.04 -22.96 18.50
C LEU A 47 -3.83 -22.16 17.21
N THR A 48 -2.79 -22.51 16.45
CA THR A 48 -2.64 -22.02 15.07
C THR A 48 -3.60 -22.78 14.17
N ILE A 49 -4.75 -22.20 13.85
CA ILE A 49 -5.66 -22.77 12.84
C ILE A 49 -5.13 -22.39 11.46
N ALA A 50 -4.50 -23.33 10.77
CA ALA A 50 -4.16 -23.17 9.36
C ALA A 50 -5.45 -23.28 8.52
N GLY A 51 -6.01 -22.15 8.11
CA GLY A 51 -7.21 -22.09 7.28
C GLY A 51 -7.05 -21.14 6.10
N ARG A 52 -8.03 -21.13 5.18
CA ARG A 52 -8.16 -20.10 4.15
C ARG A 52 -9.52 -19.44 4.29
N ILE A 53 -9.54 -18.12 4.41
CA ILE A 53 -10.77 -17.32 4.29
C ILE A 53 -10.59 -16.42 3.07
N SER A 54 -11.52 -16.51 2.12
CA SER A 54 -11.52 -15.71 0.88
C SER A 54 -10.21 -15.78 0.07
N GLY A 55 -9.58 -16.96 0.03
CA GLY A 55 -8.39 -17.23 -0.78
C GLY A 55 -7.04 -16.88 -0.14
N GLY A 56 -7.02 -16.07 0.93
CA GLY A 56 -5.82 -15.76 1.71
C GLY A 56 -5.57 -16.76 2.86
N PRO A 57 -4.32 -16.93 3.33
CA PRO A 57 -4.02 -17.72 4.52
C PRO A 57 -4.58 -17.00 5.76
N LEU A 58 -5.42 -17.68 6.53
CA LEU A 58 -5.85 -17.24 7.84
C LEU A 58 -4.79 -17.66 8.85
N ARG A 59 -4.13 -16.69 9.50
CA ARG A 59 -3.35 -16.91 10.70
C ARG A 59 -4.06 -16.18 11.83
N HIS A 60 -4.76 -16.94 12.68
CA HIS A 60 -5.25 -16.44 13.94
C HIS A 60 -4.63 -17.27 15.05
N ASP A 61 -4.02 -16.55 15.99
CA ASP A 61 -3.62 -17.10 17.26
C ASP A 61 -4.85 -16.99 18.16
N VAL A 62 -5.54 -18.12 18.33
CA VAL A 62 -6.65 -18.20 19.29
C VAL A 62 -6.04 -18.63 20.61
N SER A 63 -6.03 -17.73 21.59
CA SER A 63 -5.69 -18.08 22.96
C SER A 63 -6.89 -18.81 23.58
N ALA A 64 -6.72 -20.07 23.95
CA ALA A 64 -7.76 -20.79 24.66
C ALA A 64 -7.95 -20.22 26.07
N ALA A 65 -9.21 -20.21 26.52
CA ALA A 65 -9.60 -19.74 27.85
C ALA A 65 -8.88 -20.45 29.00
N THR A 66 -8.79 -19.77 30.14
CA THR A 66 -8.09 -20.26 31.34
C THR A 66 -8.96 -21.26 32.11
N LEU A 67 -8.44 -22.47 32.34
CA LEU A 67 -9.03 -23.43 33.27
C LEU A 67 -8.44 -23.20 34.67
N VAL A 68 -9.29 -23.12 35.68
CA VAL A 68 -8.86 -22.95 37.08
C VAL A 68 -9.06 -24.27 37.82
N PHE A 69 -7.96 -24.77 38.38
CA PHE A 69 -7.92 -25.99 39.19
C PHE A 69 -7.62 -25.63 40.64
N ASP A 70 -8.26 -26.32 41.56
CA ASP A 70 -7.84 -26.37 42.96
C ASP A 70 -7.17 -27.72 43.23
N LEU A 71 -5.95 -27.67 43.75
CA LEU A 71 -5.11 -28.84 43.98
C LEU A 71 -5.31 -29.32 45.42
N GLY A 72 -6.20 -30.30 45.59
CA GLY A 72 -6.30 -31.06 46.84
C GLY A 72 -5.16 -32.08 46.98
N PRO A 73 -4.96 -32.65 48.18
CA PRO A 73 -3.90 -33.63 48.44
C PRO A 73 -4.00 -34.89 47.57
N ASP A 74 -5.23 -35.27 47.19
CA ASP A 74 -5.48 -36.52 46.45
C ASP A 74 -6.12 -36.31 45.06
N ALA A 75 -6.57 -35.09 44.72
CA ALA A 75 -7.21 -34.81 43.44
C ALA A 75 -7.19 -33.31 43.07
N ALA A 76 -7.10 -33.03 41.77
CA ALA A 76 -7.39 -31.71 41.23
C ALA A 76 -8.91 -31.58 41.00
N THR A 77 -9.54 -30.56 41.57
CA THR A 77 -10.95 -30.24 41.30
C THR A 77 -11.02 -29.04 40.35
N VAL A 78 -11.82 -29.17 39.29
CA VAL A 78 -12.04 -28.08 38.32
C VAL A 78 -13.13 -27.17 38.89
N HIS A 79 -12.82 -25.90 39.13
CA HIS A 79 -13.80 -24.94 39.66
C HIS A 79 -14.64 -24.28 38.56
N GLY A 80 -14.19 -24.33 37.31
CA GLY A 80 -14.96 -23.88 36.17
C GLY A 80 -14.11 -23.43 34.98
N PHE A 81 -14.81 -23.00 33.94
CA PHE A 81 -14.25 -22.37 32.75
C PHE A 81 -14.43 -20.85 32.89
N SER A 82 -13.33 -20.09 32.80
CA SER A 82 -13.41 -18.63 32.80
C SER A 82 -12.84 -18.07 31.49
N PRO A 83 -13.58 -17.22 30.76
CA PRO A 83 -13.06 -16.52 29.58
C PRO A 83 -12.10 -15.37 29.94
N LEU A 84 -11.91 -15.12 31.24
CA LEU A 84 -11.04 -14.05 31.74
C LEU A 84 -9.57 -14.35 31.45
N ALA A 85 -8.82 -13.29 31.18
CA ALA A 85 -7.37 -13.37 31.06
C ALA A 85 -6.73 -13.80 32.40
N PRO A 86 -5.50 -14.38 32.40
CA PRO A 86 -4.90 -14.91 33.63
C PRO A 86 -4.80 -13.91 34.78
N ASP A 87 -4.53 -12.63 34.49
CA ASP A 87 -4.48 -11.54 35.47
C ASP A 87 -5.86 -11.18 36.04
N GLU A 88 -6.88 -11.19 35.21
CA GLU A 88 -8.28 -11.01 35.64
C GLU A 88 -8.77 -12.18 36.50
N VAL A 89 -8.32 -13.41 36.24
CA VAL A 89 -8.61 -14.58 37.08
C VAL A 89 -7.98 -14.41 38.46
N VAL A 90 -6.71 -13.99 38.53
CA VAL A 90 -6.03 -13.73 39.81
C VAL A 90 -6.78 -12.66 40.60
N GLN A 91 -7.15 -11.55 39.96
CA GLN A 91 -7.96 -10.51 40.63
C GLN A 91 -9.33 -11.01 41.08
N ALA A 92 -10.01 -11.84 40.29
CA ALA A 92 -11.29 -12.41 40.68
C ALA A 92 -11.17 -13.37 41.88
N ILE A 93 -10.05 -14.09 42.00
CA ILE A 93 -9.72 -14.95 43.16
C ILE A 93 -9.41 -14.08 44.38
N GLU A 94 -8.55 -13.07 44.24
CA GLU A 94 -8.17 -12.15 45.31
C GLU A 94 -9.39 -11.38 45.86
N ASN A 95 -10.31 -11.01 44.98
CA ASN A 95 -11.56 -10.34 45.34
C ASN A 95 -12.62 -11.30 45.92
N GLY A 96 -12.31 -12.61 46.02
CA GLY A 96 -13.24 -13.64 46.48
C GLY A 96 -14.45 -13.85 45.56
N SER A 97 -14.48 -13.22 44.39
CA SER A 97 -15.63 -13.20 43.47
C SER A 97 -15.86 -14.54 42.75
N LEU A 98 -14.88 -15.46 42.81
CA LEU A 98 -14.98 -16.81 42.25
C LEU A 98 -15.55 -17.85 43.24
N THR A 99 -15.98 -17.44 44.43
CA THR A 99 -16.58 -18.36 45.40
C THR A 99 -18.06 -18.64 45.07
N GLY A 100 -18.34 -19.83 44.53
CA GLY A 100 -19.69 -20.41 44.63
C GLY A 100 -20.41 -20.80 43.34
N GLY A 101 -19.72 -21.36 42.35
CA GLY A 101 -20.37 -22.33 41.47
C GLY A 101 -20.58 -23.62 42.26
N THR A 102 -21.82 -24.09 42.43
CA THR A 102 -22.08 -25.35 43.13
C THR A 102 -21.40 -26.52 42.42
N SER A 103 -20.25 -26.97 42.95
CA SER A 103 -19.57 -28.18 42.49
C SER A 103 -20.43 -29.40 42.78
N GLN A 104 -21.12 -29.88 41.74
CA GLN A 104 -21.74 -31.20 41.76
C GLN A 104 -20.59 -32.21 41.66
N ALA A 105 -20.16 -32.73 42.82
CA ALA A 105 -19.16 -33.78 42.91
C ALA A 105 -19.75 -35.08 42.36
N ASP A 106 -19.73 -35.23 41.03
CA ASP A 106 -20.01 -36.48 40.35
C ASP A 106 -18.72 -37.14 39.88
N THR A 107 -18.65 -38.41 40.23
CA THR A 107 -17.58 -39.40 40.13
C THR A 107 -16.85 -39.45 38.77
N ALA A 108 -15.52 -39.67 38.83
CA ALA A 108 -14.61 -40.07 37.74
C ALA A 108 -14.38 -39.04 36.62
N ALA A 109 -13.28 -38.29 36.76
CA ALA A 109 -12.74 -37.36 35.78
C ALA A 109 -12.30 -38.04 34.47
N VAL A 110 -13.25 -38.22 33.55
CA VAL A 110 -13.01 -38.30 32.10
C VAL A 110 -13.88 -37.23 31.44
N GLN A 111 -13.72 -35.97 31.83
CA GLN A 111 -14.36 -34.85 31.13
C GLN A 111 -13.39 -34.29 30.09
N SER A 112 -13.50 -34.77 28.85
CA SER A 112 -12.99 -34.03 27.70
C SER A 112 -13.94 -32.86 27.46
N THR A 113 -13.56 -31.66 27.91
CA THR A 113 -14.31 -30.44 27.61
C THR A 113 -14.09 -30.10 26.13
N ALA A 114 -15.05 -30.47 25.29
CA ALA A 114 -15.06 -30.08 23.88
C ALA A 114 -15.59 -28.64 23.77
N THR A 115 -14.71 -27.65 23.81
CA THR A 115 -15.10 -26.26 23.55
C THR A 115 -15.36 -26.09 22.05
N THR A 116 -16.63 -25.90 21.69
CA THR A 116 -17.01 -25.62 20.30
C THR A 116 -16.95 -24.11 20.09
N VAL A 117 -15.91 -23.62 19.42
CA VAL A 117 -15.81 -22.20 19.05
C VAL A 117 -16.81 -21.96 17.91
N ASN A 118 -17.99 -21.44 18.26
CA ASN A 118 -19.12 -21.37 17.33
C ASN A 118 -19.28 -20.02 16.63
N GLN A 119 -18.39 -19.05 16.88
CA GLN A 119 -18.46 -17.75 16.24
C GLN A 119 -17.07 -17.14 16.05
N ILE A 120 -16.61 -17.08 14.80
CA ILE A 120 -15.53 -16.19 14.39
C ILE A 120 -16.20 -14.83 14.21
N VAL A 121 -15.99 -13.92 15.16
CA VAL A 121 -16.44 -12.53 15.02
C VAL A 121 -15.44 -11.86 14.09
N ASP A 122 -15.82 -11.65 12.84
CA ASP A 122 -15.09 -10.75 11.95
C ASP A 122 -15.24 -9.35 12.54
N HIS A 123 -14.16 -8.77 13.06
CA HIS A 123 -14.17 -7.38 13.46
C HIS A 123 -14.15 -6.56 12.18
N ASP A 124 -15.26 -5.87 11.88
CA ASP A 124 -15.31 -4.87 10.82
C ASP A 124 -14.25 -3.79 11.09
N MET A 125 -13.09 -3.94 10.45
CA MET A 125 -11.99 -3.01 10.54
C MET A 125 -12.34 -1.78 9.70
N THR A 126 -13.03 -0.83 10.31
CA THR A 126 -13.30 0.47 9.69
C THR A 126 -12.15 1.42 9.98
N VAL A 127 -11.68 2.13 8.95
CA VAL A 127 -10.71 3.20 9.10
C VAL A 127 -11.45 4.52 8.95
N SER A 128 -11.33 5.40 9.95
CA SER A 128 -11.91 6.74 9.91
C SER A 128 -10.84 7.78 9.59
N ILE A 129 -11.06 8.55 8.52
CA ILE A 129 -10.18 9.67 8.13
C ILE A 129 -11.07 10.87 7.84
N GLY A 130 -10.92 11.94 8.61
CA GLY A 130 -11.63 13.20 8.37
C GLY A 130 -13.16 13.11 8.39
N GLY A 131 -13.73 12.19 9.19
CA GLY A 131 -15.17 11.96 9.29
C GLY A 131 -15.74 10.97 8.26
N TRP A 132 -14.90 10.42 7.39
CA TRP A 132 -15.28 9.37 6.45
C TRP A 132 -14.92 8.02 7.07
N ASN A 133 -15.93 7.19 7.32
CA ASN A 133 -15.72 5.80 7.73
C ASN A 133 -15.73 4.93 6.46
N MET A 134 -14.58 4.36 6.14
CA MET A 134 -14.45 3.51 4.95
C MET A 134 -14.05 2.10 5.37
N ASP A 135 -14.70 1.12 4.75
CA ASP A 135 -14.29 -0.28 4.81
C ASP A 135 -12.94 -0.45 4.08
N ILE A 136 -12.09 -1.35 4.58
CA ILE A 136 -10.83 -1.74 3.97
C ILE A 136 -11.03 -2.19 2.53
N HIS A 137 -12.15 -2.87 2.21
CA HIS A 137 -12.46 -3.23 0.82
C HIS A 137 -12.60 -2.00 -0.07
N GLY A 138 -13.31 -0.96 0.41
CA GLY A 138 -13.43 0.32 -0.28
C GLY A 138 -12.07 0.99 -0.48
N LEU A 139 -11.22 0.98 0.55
CA LEU A 139 -9.91 1.61 0.51
C LEU A 139 -8.97 0.95 -0.51
N ARG A 140 -9.03 -0.39 -0.64
CA ARG A 140 -8.28 -1.14 -1.67
C ARG A 140 -8.77 -0.84 -3.09
N THR A 141 -10.08 -0.73 -3.29
CA THR A 141 -10.62 -0.39 -4.61
C THR A 141 -10.23 1.04 -5.00
N VAL A 142 -10.34 1.99 -4.08
CA VAL A 142 -9.95 3.39 -4.33
C VAL A 142 -8.47 3.50 -4.65
N SER A 143 -7.59 2.81 -3.93
CA SER A 143 -6.15 2.86 -4.20
C SER A 143 -5.79 2.26 -5.57
N LEU A 144 -6.44 1.16 -5.97
CA LEU A 144 -6.26 0.57 -7.30
C LEU A 144 -6.75 1.50 -8.41
N VAL A 145 -7.89 2.16 -8.23
CA VAL A 145 -8.41 3.13 -9.20
C VAL A 145 -7.49 4.34 -9.31
N ALA A 146 -7.03 4.89 -8.19
CA ALA A 146 -6.10 6.02 -8.17
C ALA A 146 -4.78 5.67 -8.89
N LEU A 147 -4.24 4.48 -8.62
CA LEU A 147 -3.05 3.97 -9.30
C LEU A 147 -3.26 3.83 -10.82
N ALA A 148 -4.41 3.27 -11.24
CA ALA A 148 -4.73 3.11 -12.65
C ALA A 148 -4.86 4.45 -13.38
N VAL A 149 -5.51 5.44 -12.75
CA VAL A 149 -5.62 6.81 -13.29
C VAL A 149 -4.24 7.46 -13.40
N PHE A 150 -3.41 7.34 -12.36
CA PHE A 150 -2.05 7.89 -12.37
C PHE A 150 -1.20 7.28 -13.50
N MET A 151 -1.23 5.96 -13.66
CA MET A 151 -0.58 5.27 -14.77
C MET A 151 -1.11 5.73 -16.13
N GLY A 152 -2.42 5.94 -16.26
CA GLY A 152 -3.04 6.45 -17.48
C GLY A 152 -2.54 7.84 -17.86
N VAL A 153 -2.38 8.74 -16.88
CA VAL A 153 -1.84 10.09 -17.11
C VAL A 153 -0.38 10.05 -17.56
N LEU A 154 0.46 9.21 -16.94
CA LEU A 154 1.86 9.04 -17.35
C LEU A 154 1.97 8.50 -18.77
N MET A 155 1.23 7.42 -19.09
CA MET A 155 1.22 6.84 -20.42
C MET A 155 0.70 7.84 -21.47
N TRP A 156 -0.30 8.65 -21.13
CA TRP A 156 -0.80 9.69 -22.04
C TRP A 156 0.27 10.72 -22.39
N GLY A 157 1.07 11.14 -21.40
CA GLY A 157 2.23 12.03 -21.61
C GLY A 157 3.26 11.42 -22.55
N ASP A 158 3.67 10.18 -22.30
CA ASP A 158 4.66 9.47 -23.14
C ASP A 158 4.16 9.25 -24.57
N ILE A 159 2.90 8.87 -24.73
CA ILE A 159 2.28 8.68 -26.05
C ILE A 159 2.24 10.01 -26.80
N SER A 160 1.86 11.10 -26.13
CA SER A 160 1.82 12.43 -26.75
C SER A 160 3.22 12.85 -27.22
N LEU A 161 4.24 12.62 -26.39
CA LEU A 161 5.64 12.89 -26.73
C LEU A 161 6.12 12.02 -27.90
N TRP A 162 5.74 10.75 -27.93
CA TRP A 162 6.10 9.82 -29.00
C TRP A 162 5.44 10.19 -30.34
N ILE A 163 4.16 10.59 -30.31
CA ILE A 163 3.45 11.09 -31.50
C ILE A 163 4.12 12.39 -31.98
N ALA A 164 4.48 13.29 -31.07
CA ALA A 164 5.17 14.53 -31.40
C ALA A 164 6.52 14.27 -32.07
N ARG A 165 7.33 13.32 -31.56
CA ARG A 165 8.59 12.90 -32.21
C ARG A 165 8.39 12.41 -33.64
N ARG A 166 7.29 11.69 -33.92
CA ARG A 166 6.99 11.23 -35.29
C ARG A 166 6.54 12.34 -36.24
N ARG A 167 6.05 13.47 -35.72
CA ARG A 167 5.61 14.63 -36.52
C ARG A 167 6.76 15.57 -36.91
N GLY A 168 7.99 15.27 -36.48
CA GLY A 168 9.18 16.06 -36.76
C GLY A 168 9.70 16.77 -35.51
N GLU A 169 10.91 17.28 -35.61
CA GLU A 169 11.61 17.92 -34.49
C GLU A 169 10.81 19.12 -33.96
N ALA A 170 10.38 20.05 -34.84
CA ALA A 170 9.61 21.24 -34.43
C ALA A 170 8.38 20.94 -33.55
N ALA A 171 7.57 19.92 -33.90
CA ALA A 171 6.39 19.54 -33.13
C ALA A 171 6.74 18.95 -31.75
N TYR A 172 7.85 18.22 -31.66
CA TYR A 172 8.36 17.71 -30.39
C TYR A 172 8.80 18.84 -29.46
N LEU A 173 9.37 19.91 -30.01
CA LEU A 173 9.84 21.07 -29.26
C LEU A 173 8.70 21.89 -28.69
N GLU A 174 7.67 22.14 -29.51
CA GLU A 174 6.45 22.82 -29.07
C GLU A 174 5.72 22.00 -27.99
N ALA A 175 5.67 20.66 -28.11
CA ALA A 175 5.06 19.81 -27.09
C ALA A 175 5.82 19.81 -25.74
N ARG A 176 7.16 19.93 -25.78
CA ARG A 176 8.01 19.86 -24.58
C ARG A 176 8.22 21.21 -23.91
N PHE A 177 8.40 22.27 -24.69
CA PHE A 177 8.78 23.61 -24.22
C PHE A 177 7.74 24.68 -24.56
N GLY A 178 6.54 24.31 -25.05
CA GLY A 178 5.58 25.25 -25.61
C GLY A 178 5.14 26.39 -24.69
N ALA A 179 5.27 26.25 -23.37
CA ALA A 179 5.01 27.32 -22.43
C ALA A 179 6.13 28.38 -22.37
N ASP A 180 7.37 27.99 -22.69
CA ASP A 180 8.59 28.80 -22.56
C ASP A 180 9.11 29.29 -23.93
N ILE A 181 8.39 28.97 -25.02
CA ILE A 181 8.72 29.42 -26.38
C ILE A 181 7.91 30.67 -26.71
N HIS A 182 8.61 31.80 -26.87
CA HIS A 182 8.00 33.06 -27.30
C HIS A 182 8.14 33.25 -28.81
N THR A 183 7.02 33.44 -29.50
CA THR A 183 7.05 33.68 -30.95
C THR A 183 7.43 35.13 -31.23
N VAL A 184 8.46 35.34 -32.05
CA VAL A 184 8.91 36.65 -32.51
C VAL A 184 8.62 36.82 -33.99
N THR A 185 8.07 37.99 -34.35
CA THR A 185 7.63 38.27 -35.73
C THR A 185 8.74 38.82 -36.60
N ASP A 186 9.73 39.48 -36.01
CA ASP A 186 10.83 40.10 -36.74
C ASP A 186 12.15 39.81 -36.00
N VAL A 187 13.21 39.56 -36.77
CA VAL A 187 14.55 39.28 -36.28
C VAL A 187 15.50 40.29 -36.91
N PRO A 188 16.23 41.09 -36.12
CA PRO A 188 17.14 42.10 -36.63
C PRO A 188 18.11 41.54 -37.68
N ALA A 189 18.22 42.24 -38.81
CA ALA A 189 19.17 41.89 -39.85
C ALA A 189 20.60 41.92 -39.28
N GLY A 190 21.26 40.76 -39.24
CA GLY A 190 22.59 40.59 -38.65
C GLY A 190 22.64 39.60 -37.49
N LEU A 191 21.52 39.37 -36.78
CA LEU A 191 21.48 38.45 -35.64
C LEU A 191 21.93 37.03 -36.03
N GLY A 192 21.50 36.54 -37.19
CA GLY A 192 21.88 35.22 -37.68
C GLY A 192 23.35 35.08 -38.13
N ALA A 193 24.03 36.19 -38.41
CA ALA A 193 25.44 36.17 -38.81
C ALA A 193 26.38 36.09 -37.59
N GLU A 194 25.94 36.61 -36.44
CA GLU A 194 26.69 36.58 -35.19
C GLU A 194 26.32 35.38 -34.29
N ALA A 195 25.19 34.73 -34.58
CA ALA A 195 24.72 33.59 -33.80
C ALA A 195 25.60 32.34 -33.94
N VAL A 196 25.76 31.63 -32.82
CA VAL A 196 26.38 30.31 -32.78
C VAL A 196 25.33 29.26 -33.16
N TRP A 197 25.46 28.69 -34.35
CA TRP A 197 24.55 27.67 -34.86
C TRP A 197 24.81 26.32 -34.19
N LEU A 198 23.81 25.82 -33.48
CA LEU A 198 23.82 24.54 -32.82
C LEU A 198 23.28 23.45 -33.75
N GLY A 199 23.88 22.26 -33.69
CA GLY A 199 23.48 21.13 -34.53
C GLY A 199 22.23 20.39 -34.05
N SER A 200 21.76 20.67 -32.84
CA SER A 200 20.55 20.04 -32.27
C SER A 200 19.80 21.02 -31.38
N PHE A 201 18.48 20.84 -31.30
CA PHE A 201 17.68 21.65 -30.40
C PHE A 201 17.96 21.32 -28.93
N GLU A 202 18.31 20.07 -28.58
CA GLU A 202 18.68 19.72 -27.21
C GLU A 202 19.85 20.58 -26.71
N SER A 203 20.78 20.90 -27.60
CA SER A 203 21.89 21.81 -27.28
C SER A 203 21.37 23.23 -27.03
N LEU A 204 20.39 23.70 -27.82
CA LEU A 204 19.77 25.01 -27.62
C LEU A 204 19.00 25.09 -26.30
N ALA A 205 18.20 24.06 -25.99
CA ALA A 205 17.45 23.96 -24.75
C ALA A 205 18.38 23.90 -23.53
N ALA A 206 19.48 23.17 -23.60
CA ALA A 206 20.47 23.15 -22.54
C ALA A 206 21.13 24.52 -22.33
N MET A 207 21.36 25.30 -23.40
CA MET A 207 21.83 26.68 -23.28
C MET A 207 20.76 27.60 -22.67
N ALA A 208 19.49 27.44 -23.05
CA ALA A 208 18.38 28.18 -22.48
C ALA A 208 18.26 27.96 -20.96
N GLU A 209 18.28 26.69 -20.54
CA GLU A 209 18.19 26.30 -19.13
C GLU A 209 19.38 26.81 -18.31
N ASN A 210 20.61 26.66 -18.84
CA ASN A 210 21.82 27.13 -18.16
C ASN A 210 21.87 28.66 -18.04
N ALA A 211 21.36 29.38 -19.04
CA ALA A 211 21.30 30.84 -19.03
C ALA A 211 20.06 31.40 -18.32
N GLU A 212 19.14 30.55 -17.84
CA GLU A 212 17.81 30.94 -17.36
C GLU A 212 17.09 31.87 -18.35
N ALA A 213 17.21 31.57 -19.64
CA ALA A 213 16.73 32.41 -20.74
C ALA A 213 15.59 31.76 -21.52
N GLU A 214 14.69 32.58 -22.04
CA GLU A 214 13.56 32.15 -22.88
C GLU A 214 14.02 31.77 -24.30
N ILE A 215 13.30 30.84 -24.93
CA ILE A 215 13.54 30.43 -26.31
C ILE A 215 12.67 31.27 -27.24
N LEU A 216 13.29 32.07 -28.11
CA LEU A 216 12.58 32.87 -29.10
C LEU A 216 12.41 32.09 -30.40
N HIS A 217 11.19 31.95 -30.87
CA HIS A 217 10.85 31.25 -32.12
C HIS A 217 10.46 32.25 -33.21
N HIS A 218 11.25 32.31 -34.26
CA HIS A 218 10.94 33.05 -35.47
C HIS A 218 10.50 32.09 -36.58
N ARG A 219 9.22 32.19 -36.96
CA ARG A 219 8.64 31.40 -38.04
C ARG A 219 9.05 31.99 -39.40
N GLY A 220 9.97 31.32 -40.10
CA GLY A 220 10.39 31.71 -41.44
C GLY A 220 9.48 31.15 -42.53
N SER A 221 9.67 31.60 -43.78
CA SER A 221 8.94 31.05 -44.93
C SER A 221 9.32 29.59 -45.20
N GLU A 222 10.60 29.26 -45.09
CA GLU A 222 11.15 27.92 -45.41
C GLU A 222 11.62 27.15 -44.18
N LEU A 223 12.17 27.85 -43.18
CA LEU A 223 12.80 27.25 -41.99
C LEU A 223 12.36 27.99 -40.74
N ASP A 224 12.06 27.24 -39.69
CA ASP A 224 11.80 27.79 -38.37
C ASP A 224 13.13 27.99 -37.64
N ARG A 225 13.30 29.17 -37.02
CA ARG A 225 14.54 29.54 -36.34
C ARG A 225 14.27 29.74 -34.87
N TYR A 226 15.10 29.14 -34.05
CA TYR A 226 15.03 29.27 -32.60
C TYR A 226 16.28 29.97 -32.08
N PHE A 227 16.11 30.92 -31.18
CA PHE A 227 17.18 31.73 -30.62
C PHE A 227 17.14 31.71 -29.10
N VAL A 228 18.31 31.71 -28.48
CA VAL A 228 18.50 31.86 -27.04
C VAL A 228 19.55 32.93 -26.82
N PHE A 229 19.28 33.86 -25.91
CA PHE A 229 20.16 34.97 -25.58
C PHE A 229 20.83 34.73 -24.23
N ASP A 230 22.16 34.67 -24.23
CA ASP A 230 23.00 34.55 -23.04
C ASP A 230 23.97 35.74 -23.02
N GLY A 231 23.51 36.86 -22.46
CA GLY A 231 24.22 38.12 -22.46
C GLY A 231 24.53 38.61 -23.90
N PRO A 232 25.81 38.73 -24.31
CA PRO A 232 26.18 39.16 -25.66
C PRO A 232 26.18 38.01 -26.68
N ARG A 233 25.97 36.75 -26.27
CA ARG A 233 26.01 35.60 -27.16
C ARG A 233 24.60 35.20 -27.56
N VAL A 234 24.42 34.90 -28.84
CA VAL A 234 23.17 34.36 -29.38
C VAL A 234 23.44 32.95 -29.84
N TYR A 235 22.69 31.99 -29.30
CA TYR A 235 22.67 30.62 -29.81
C TYR A 235 21.47 30.46 -30.72
N ALA A 236 21.66 29.80 -31.86
CA ALA A 236 20.60 29.59 -32.83
C ALA A 236 20.51 28.14 -33.28
N TYR A 237 19.30 27.70 -33.61
CA TYR A 237 19.04 26.40 -34.21
C TYR A 237 18.04 26.54 -35.36
N LEU A 238 18.26 25.79 -36.43
CA LEU A 238 17.36 25.70 -37.59
C LEU A 238 16.58 24.40 -37.50
N ALA A 239 15.25 24.51 -37.45
CA ALA A 239 14.39 23.36 -37.65
C ALA A 239 13.87 23.35 -39.09
N GLU A 240 13.93 22.18 -39.72
CA GLU A 240 13.19 21.95 -40.95
C GLU A 240 11.70 22.05 -40.65
N ARG A 241 10.98 22.86 -41.44
CA ARG A 241 9.54 23.00 -41.29
C ARG A 241 8.90 21.67 -41.68
N ALA A 242 8.22 21.02 -40.73
CA ALA A 242 7.38 19.88 -41.05
C ALA A 242 6.35 20.33 -42.08
N ALA A 243 6.37 19.71 -43.28
CA ALA A 243 5.45 20.03 -44.35
C ALA A 243 4.02 20.00 -43.80
N THR A 244 3.42 21.17 -43.65
CA THR A 244 2.09 21.27 -43.06
C THR A 244 1.13 20.74 -44.13
N ILE A 245 0.14 19.94 -43.74
CA ILE A 245 -0.78 19.29 -44.70
C ILE A 245 -1.44 20.32 -45.63
N ASP A 246 -1.62 21.55 -45.15
CA ASP A 246 -2.14 22.69 -45.91
C ASP A 246 -1.23 23.11 -47.08
N ASP A 247 0.10 23.05 -46.91
CA ASP A 247 1.06 23.35 -47.98
C ASP A 247 1.04 22.26 -49.07
N ALA A 248 0.80 21.00 -48.67
CA ALA A 248 0.64 19.88 -49.59
C ALA A 248 -0.68 19.96 -50.40
N GLN A 249 -1.75 20.50 -49.80
CA GLN A 249 -3.01 20.71 -50.53
C GLN A 249 -2.95 21.90 -51.50
N ASN A 250 -2.22 22.97 -51.17
CA ASN A 250 -2.06 24.12 -52.07
C ASN A 250 -1.17 23.83 -53.28
N THR A 251 -0.15 22.97 -53.13
CA THR A 251 0.72 22.55 -54.24
C THR A 251 0.00 21.63 -55.23
N ALA A 252 -0.96 20.81 -54.79
CA ALA A 252 -1.74 19.93 -55.68
C ALA A 252 -2.76 20.68 -56.56
N THR A 253 -3.21 21.87 -56.14
CA THR A 253 -4.21 22.66 -56.90
C THR A 253 -3.60 23.48 -58.04
N THR A 254 -2.28 23.66 -58.04
CA THR A 254 -1.56 24.36 -59.12
C THR A 254 -1.01 23.35 -60.15
N ALA A 255 -1.82 22.35 -60.52
CA ALA A 255 -1.54 21.60 -61.75
C ALA A 255 -1.84 22.54 -62.93
N PRO A 256 -0.88 22.78 -63.85
CA PRO A 256 -1.11 23.69 -64.97
C PRO A 256 -2.29 23.16 -65.78
N ALA A 257 -3.39 23.90 -65.79
CA ALA A 257 -4.44 23.71 -66.77
C ALA A 257 -3.77 23.90 -68.14
N GLY A 258 -3.52 22.77 -68.82
CA GLY A 258 -2.97 22.74 -70.17
C GLY A 258 -3.81 23.64 -71.05
N GLY A 259 -3.27 24.81 -71.35
CA GLY A 259 -3.73 25.65 -72.43
C GLY A 259 -3.22 25.06 -73.73
N ASP A 260 -4.03 24.18 -74.32
CA ASP A 260 -4.02 23.90 -75.75
C ASP A 260 -4.54 25.15 -76.48
N HIS A 261 -3.65 25.95 -77.06
CA HIS A 261 -3.88 26.91 -78.16
C HIS A 261 -2.46 27.34 -78.60
N GLU A 262 -2.00 27.27 -79.84
CA GLU A 262 -2.57 27.02 -81.17
C GLU A 262 -1.38 26.68 -82.11
#